data_AF-A0A7X6VXM6-F1
#
_entry.id   AF-A0A7X6VXM6-F1
#
_cell.length_a   1.000
_cell.length_b   1.000
_cell.length_c   1.000
_cell.angle_alpha   90.00
_cell.angle_beta   90.00
_cell.angle_gamma   90.00
#
_symmetry.space_group_name_H-M   'P 1'
#
loop_
_entity.id
_entity.type
_entity.pdbx_description
1 polymer ?
#
loop_
_entity_poly.entity_id
_entity_poly.type
_entity_poly.pdbx_seq_one_letter_code
_entity_poly.pdbx_strand_id
1 'polypeptide(L)' 'MNKISLFLFASILLFIGCQNRQEQKTERQKPNILFAIADDASWKHFGAYGCNWVKTPAFDRVANE' A
#
# COMPACT_ATOMS: atom_id res chain seq x y z
N MET A 1 -18.27 -8.05 48.12
CA MET A 1 -18.43 -7.48 46.76
C MET A 1 -19.90 -7.11 46.56
N ASN A 2 -20.20 -5.82 46.48
CA ASN A 2 -21.59 -5.36 46.37
C ASN A 2 -22.07 -5.68 44.96
N LYS A 3 -23.20 -6.41 44.83
CA LYS A 3 -23.78 -6.83 43.54
C LYS A 3 -23.94 -5.63 42.59
N ILE A 4 -24.22 -4.45 43.14
CA ILE A 4 -24.30 -3.16 42.42
C ILE A 4 -23.00 -2.79 41.71
N SER A 5 -21.84 -2.98 42.36
CA SER A 5 -20.53 -2.67 41.77
C SER A 5 -20.21 -3.62 40.60
N LEU A 6 -20.61 -4.89 40.71
CA LEU A 6 -20.46 -5.87 39.64
C LEU A 6 -21.34 -5.54 38.43
N PHE A 7 -22.59 -5.10 38.65
CA PHE A 7 -23.50 -4.67 37.59
C PHE A 7 -23.02 -3.39 36.89
N LEU A 8 -22.48 -2.41 37.63
CA LEU A 8 -21.90 -1.20 37.05
C LEU A 8 -20.69 -1.51 36.16
N PHE A 9 -19.81 -2.40 36.61
CA PHE A 9 -18.64 -2.79 35.84
C PHE A 9 -19.01 -3.55 34.54
N ALA A 10 -20.00 -4.44 34.62
CA ALA A 10 -20.52 -5.15 33.45
C ALA A 10 -21.18 -4.21 32.43
N SER A 11 -21.91 -3.19 32.89
CA SER A 11 -22.53 -2.19 32.02
C SER A 11 -21.48 -1.35 31.27
N ILE A 12 -20.42 -0.90 31.96
CA ILE A 12 -19.33 -0.13 31.35
C ILE A 12 -18.60 -0.94 30.26
N LEU A 13 -18.35 -2.23 30.51
CA LEU A 13 -17.74 -3.13 29.52
C LEU A 13 -18.60 -3.29 28.26
N LEU A 14 -19.92 -3.32 28.40
CA LEU A 14 -20.84 -3.39 27.26
C LEU A 14 -20.82 -2.12 26.40
N PHE A 15 -20.68 -0.93 27.01
CA PHE A 15 -20.66 0.34 26.28
C PHE A 15 -19.36 0.56 25.49
N ILE A 16 -18.22 0.05 25.98
CA ILE A 16 -16.93 0.19 25.28
C ILE A 16 -16.88 -0.68 24.02
N GLY A 17 -17.58 -1.83 24.01
CA GLY A 17 -17.66 -2.72 22.85
C GLY A 17 -18.47 -2.19 21.66
N CYS A 18 -19.31 -1.17 21.88
CA CYS A 18 -20.17 -0.57 20.85
C CYS A 18 -19.58 0.69 20.18
N GLN A 19 -18.26 0.88 20.22
CA GLN A 19 -17.64 1.93 19.40
C GLN A 19 -17.75 1.56 17.92
N ASN A 20 -18.57 2.35 17.21
CA ASN A 20 -18.69 2.36 15.77
C ASN A 20 -17.30 2.56 15.17
N ARG A 21 -16.66 1.46 14.76
CA ARG A 21 -15.38 1.48 14.07
C ARG A 21 -15.65 2.18 12.74
N GLN A 22 -15.36 3.48 12.68
CA GLN A 22 -15.24 4.16 11.40
C GLN A 22 -14.11 3.44 10.66
N GLU A 23 -14.48 2.59 9.71
CA GLU A 23 -13.57 2.17 8.67
C GLU A 23 -13.05 3.46 8.05
N GLN A 24 -11.79 3.76 8.30
CA GLN A 24 -11.07 4.77 7.56
C GLN A 24 -11.13 4.30 6.12
N LYS A 25 -12.12 4.80 5.38
CA LYS A 25 -12.26 4.57 3.96
C LYS A 25 -11.13 5.37 3.33
N THR A 26 -9.93 4.82 3.37
CA THR A 26 -8.85 5.24 2.50
C THR A 26 -9.41 4.98 1.11
N GLU A 27 -10.02 5.99 0.51
CA GLU A 27 -10.36 5.96 -0.90
C GLU A 27 -9.06 5.65 -1.60
N ARG A 28 -8.91 4.39 -2.03
CA ARG A 28 -7.79 3.96 -2.84
C ARG A 28 -7.93 4.76 -4.12
N GLN A 29 -7.20 5.87 -4.20
CA GLN A 29 -7.18 6.69 -5.39
C GLN A 29 -6.78 5.79 -6.55
N LYS A 30 -7.49 5.91 -7.67
CA LYS A 30 -7.15 5.15 -8.87
C LYS A 30 -5.72 5.55 -9.25
N PRO A 31 -4.80 4.59 -9.42
CA PRO A 31 -3.43 4.92 -9.80
C PRO A 31 -3.43 5.53 -11.21
N ASN A 32 -2.49 6.43 -11.46
CA ASN A 32 -2.15 6.84 -12.82
C ASN A 32 -1.32 5.73 -13.47
N ILE A 33 -1.54 5.47 -14.75
CA ILE A 33 -0.80 4.47 -15.53
C ILE A 33 -0.07 5.19 -16.66
N LEU A 34 1.25 5.05 -16.71
CA LEU A 34 2.10 5.55 -17.79
C LEU A 34 2.61 4.37 -18.61
N PHE A 35 2.27 4.33 -19.90
CA PHE A 35 2.88 3.41 -20.86
C PHE A 35 4.03 4.12 -21.58
N ALA A 36 5.23 3.55 -21.50
CA ALA A 36 6.39 3.97 -22.28
C ALA A 36 6.83 2.79 -23.17
N ILE A 37 6.62 2.93 -24.48
CA ILE A 37 6.88 1.87 -25.47
C ILE A 37 7.92 2.38 -26.45
N ALA A 38 8.89 1.53 -26.79
CA ALA A 38 9.90 1.80 -27.81
C ALA A 38 9.83 0.70 -28.88
N ASP A 39 9.95 1.10 -30.13
CA ASP A 39 10.03 0.18 -31.27
C ASP A 39 11.41 -0.47 -31.33
N ASP A 40 11.48 -1.75 -31.73
CA ASP A 40 12.70 -2.57 -31.83
C ASP A 40 13.61 -2.65 -30.58
N ALA A 41 13.11 -2.20 -29.42
CA ALA A 41 13.83 -2.28 -28.16
C ALA A 41 13.71 -3.68 -27.54
N SER A 42 14.69 -4.55 -27.76
CA SER A 42 14.83 -5.82 -27.04
C SER A 42 15.46 -5.65 -25.65
N TRP A 43 15.28 -6.65 -24.77
CA TRP A 43 15.88 -6.71 -23.42
C TRP A 43 17.40 -6.53 -23.43
N LYS A 44 18.08 -6.94 -24.51
CA LYS A 44 19.55 -6.79 -24.67
C LYS A 44 20.02 -5.33 -24.69
N HIS A 45 19.13 -4.36 -24.84
CA HIS A 45 19.44 -2.93 -24.88
C HIS A 45 19.32 -2.22 -23.53
N PHE A 46 18.86 -2.88 -22.47
CA PHE A 46 18.64 -2.22 -21.19
C PHE A 46 19.69 -2.64 -20.16
N GLY A 47 20.25 -1.66 -19.45
CA GLY A 47 21.26 -1.85 -18.42
C GLY A 47 20.78 -2.73 -17.28
N ALA A 48 19.50 -2.59 -16.88
CA ALA A 48 18.83 -3.45 -15.90
C ALA A 48 18.92 -4.96 -16.22
N TYR A 49 19.11 -5.34 -17.49
CA TYR A 49 19.28 -6.73 -17.92
C TYR A 49 20.75 -7.09 -18.26
N GLY A 50 21.71 -6.27 -17.85
CA GLY A 50 23.14 -6.51 -18.03
C GLY A 50 23.74 -5.93 -19.32
N CYS A 51 23.01 -5.06 -20.04
CA CYS A 51 23.61 -4.33 -21.16
C CYS A 51 24.68 -3.34 -20.66
N ASN A 52 25.88 -3.39 -21.25
CA ASN A 52 27.00 -2.52 -20.87
C ASN A 52 27.37 -1.49 -21.95
N TRP A 53 26.66 -1.47 -23.09
CA TRP A 53 26.99 -0.65 -24.25
C TRP A 53 25.89 0.37 -24.62
N VAL A 54 24.61 0.07 -24.35
CA VAL A 54 23.53 1.07 -24.39
C VAL A 54 23.33 1.63 -22.99
N LYS A 55 23.25 2.96 -22.86
CA LYS A 55 22.99 3.63 -21.58
C LYS A 55 21.50 3.93 -21.44
N THR A 56 20.83 3.27 -20.49
CA THR A 56 19.40 3.46 -20.20
C THR A 56 19.14 3.97 -18.78
N PRO A 57 19.81 5.05 -18.31
CA PRO A 57 19.85 5.42 -16.88
C PRO A 57 18.47 5.70 -16.28
N ALA A 58 17.51 6.19 -17.06
CA ALA A 58 16.14 6.42 -16.58
C ALA A 58 15.40 5.10 -16.30
N PHE A 59 15.51 4.11 -17.20
CA PHE A 59 14.95 2.78 -16.99
C PHE A 59 15.70 2.03 -15.90
N ASP A 60 17.03 2.13 -15.86
CA ASP A 60 17.87 1.47 -14.85
C ASP A 60 17.56 2.00 -13.45
N ARG A 61 17.30 3.31 -13.30
CA ARG A 61 16.83 3.88 -12.03
C ARG A 61 15.48 3.29 -11.62
N VAL A 62 14.49 3.29 -12.52
CA VAL A 62 13.14 2.77 -12.24
C VAL A 62 13.17 1.27 -11.89
N ALA A 63 14.06 0.49 -12.50
CA ALA A 63 14.21 -0.93 -12.21
C ALA A 63 14.82 -1.24 -10.83
N ASN A 64 15.45 -0.26 -10.16
CA ASN A 64 16.05 -0.40 -8.83
C ASN A 64 15.15 0.11 -7.69
N GLU A 65 13.97 0.68 -7.99
CA GLU A 65 12.97 1.11 -6.99
C GLU A 65 12.12 -0.09 -6.51
#